data_AF-A0AAV0XZI2-F1
#
_entry.id   AF-A0AAV0XZI2-F1
#
_cell.length_a   1.000
_cell.length_b   1.000
_cell.length_c   1.000
_cell.angle_alpha   90.00
_cell.angle_beta   90.00
_cell.angle_gamma   90.00
#
_symmetry.space_group_name_H-M   'P 1'
#
loop_
_entity.id
_entity.type
_entity.pdbx_description
1 polymer ?
#
loop_
_entity_poly.entity_id
_entity_poly.type
_entity_poly.pdbx_seq_one_letter_code
_entity_poly.pdbx_strand_id
1 'polypeptide(L)'
;MYLKVINISIATNCRVNRNRANPTPSSTRYCRPIQFMYNKEMVEITYNEVEKVEKEISELKPLKLNINNNVVSINYTMVMSIIDGKVINTLIGSSSQ
;
A
#
# COMPACT_ATOMS: atom_id res chain seq x y z
N MET A 1 15.73 -0.53 -8.96
CA MET A 1 14.58 0.39 -8.81
C MET A 1 13.36 -0.49 -8.60
N TYR A 2 13.03 -0.81 -7.35
CA TYR A 2 11.92 -1.72 -7.06
C TYR A 2 10.66 -0.90 -6.86
N LEU A 3 9.67 -1.18 -7.69
CA LEU A 3 8.38 -0.51 -7.71
C LEU A 3 7.52 -1.14 -6.62
N LYS A 4 7.52 -0.56 -5.41
CA LYS A 4 6.65 -1.03 -4.33
C LYS A 4 5.22 -0.56 -4.61
N VAL A 5 4.39 -1.48 -5.09
CA VAL A 5 2.99 -1.19 -5.43
C VAL A 5 2.12 -1.58 -4.24
N ILE A 6 1.54 -0.58 -3.58
CA ILE A 6 0.54 -0.81 -2.53
C ILE A 6 -0.82 -0.88 -3.22
N ASN A 7 -1.48 -2.04 -3.13
CA ASN A 7 -2.87 -2.16 -3.57
C ASN A 7 -3.75 -1.49 -2.50
N ILE A 8 -4.42 -0.41 -2.89
CA ILE A 8 -5.36 0.32 -2.04
C ILE A 8 -6.74 -0.30 -2.26
N SER A 9 -7.26 -0.99 -1.25
CA SER A 9 -8.65 -1.44 -1.23
C SER A 9 -9.48 -0.37 -0.54
N ILE A 10 -10.29 0.35 -1.31
CA ILE A 10 -11.19 1.37 -0.77
C ILE A 10 -12.54 0.70 -0.51
N ALA A 11 -12.87 0.47 0.75
CA ALA A 11 -14.21 0.08 1.17
C ALA A 11 -14.97 1.36 1.55
N THR A 12 -15.86 1.83 0.68
CA THR A 12 -16.75 2.95 1.00
C THR A 12 -17.95 2.42 1.77
N ASN A 13 -18.16 2.92 2.99
CA ASN A 13 -19.43 2.71 3.69
C ASN A 13 -20.45 3.75 3.19
N CYS A 14 -20.68 3.74 1.89
CA CYS A 14 -21.82 4.40 1.26
C CYS A 14 -22.82 3.30 0.94
N ARG A 15 -24.12 3.56 1.09
CA ARG A 15 -25.24 2.67 0.70
C ARG A 15 -25.20 2.15 -0.75
N VAL A 16 -24.20 2.54 -1.54
CA VAL A 16 -23.88 2.04 -2.87
C VAL A 16 -22.60 1.21 -2.77
N ASN A 17 -22.76 -0.09 -2.52
CA ASN A 17 -21.71 -1.11 -2.63
C ASN A 17 -21.22 -1.17 -4.09
N ARG A 18 -20.27 -0.32 -4.47
CA ARG A 18 -19.52 -0.46 -5.72
C ARG A 18 -18.05 -0.61 -5.37
N ASN A 19 -17.65 -1.86 -5.13
CA ASN A 19 -16.24 -2.25 -5.11
C ASN A 19 -15.71 -2.12 -6.54
N ARG A 20 -15.09 -0.99 -6.89
CA ARG A 20 -14.34 -0.86 -8.13
C ARG A 20 -13.00 -1.57 -7.97
N ALA A 21 -12.93 -2.82 -8.41
CA ALA A 21 -11.68 -3.55 -8.54
C ALA A 21 -10.85 -3.00 -9.71
N ASN A 22 -9.52 -3.01 -9.58
CA ASN A 22 -8.64 -2.69 -10.70
C ASN A 22 -8.84 -3.73 -11.82
N PRO A 23 -9.21 -3.35 -13.05
CA PRO A 23 -9.44 -4.30 -14.14
C PRO A 23 -8.16 -5.04 -14.57
N THR A 24 -6.98 -4.49 -14.28
CA THR A 24 -5.68 -5.10 -14.60
C THR A 24 -4.68 -4.91 -13.44
N PRO A 25 -4.63 -5.83 -12.45
CA PRO A 25 -3.88 -5.68 -11.19
C PRO A 25 -2.36 -5.60 -11.35
N SER A 26 -1.81 -6.10 -12.46
CA SER A 26 -0.36 -6.07 -12.73
C SER A 26 0.06 -4.99 -13.73
N SER A 27 -0.87 -4.15 -14.18
CA SER A 27 -0.59 -3.09 -15.15
C SER A 27 0.11 -1.92 -14.49
N THR A 28 1.25 -1.52 -15.05
CA THR A 28 2.01 -0.33 -14.62
C THR A 28 1.18 0.95 -14.68
N ARG A 29 0.12 0.99 -15.51
CA ARG A 29 -0.78 2.14 -15.64
C ARG A 29 -1.55 2.47 -14.36
N TYR A 30 -1.83 1.47 -13.52
CA TYR A 30 -2.58 1.64 -12.28
C TYR A 30 -1.68 1.60 -11.04
N CYS A 31 -0.39 1.34 -11.21
CA CYS A 31 0.58 1.46 -10.13
C CYS A 31 0.84 2.93 -9.81
N ARG A 32 0.52 3.35 -8.58
CA ARG A 32 0.81 4.69 -8.08
C ARG A 32 2.00 4.61 -7.10
N PRO A 33 3.20 5.09 -7.49
CA PRO A 33 4.34 5.11 -6.60
C PRO A 33 4.08 6.11 -5.46
N ILE A 34 4.44 5.73 -4.23
CA ILE A 34 4.27 6.56 -3.03
C ILE A 34 5.50 7.44 -2.81
N GLN A 35 6.69 6.87 -3.00
CA GLN A 35 7.96 7.57 -2.78
C GLN A 35 9.02 7.06 -3.77
N PHE A 36 9.89 7.97 -4.22
CA PHE A 36 11.12 7.64 -4.92
C PHE A 36 12.31 7.97 -4.02
N MET A 37 13.27 7.06 -3.94
CA MET A 37 14.50 7.23 -3.16
C MET A 37 15.69 6.75 -3.99
N TYR A 38 16.81 7.45 -3.88
CA TYR A 38 18.06 7.07 -4.52
C TYR A 38 19.05 6.59 -3.47
N ASN A 39 18.92 5.32 -3.08
CA ASN A 39 19.75 4.68 -2.07
C ASN A 39 20.20 3.31 -2.56
N LYS A 40 21.34 2.84 -2.04
CA LYS A 40 21.75 1.44 -2.23
C LYS A 40 20.80 0.53 -1.45
N GLU A 41 20.30 -0.52 -2.09
CA GLU A 41 19.47 -1.52 -1.42
C GLU A 41 20.31 -2.23 -0.34
N MET A 42 20.01 -1.93 0.92
CA MET A 42 20.60 -2.58 2.10
C MET A 42 19.48 -3.10 2.99
N VAL A 43 19.77 -4.18 3.72
CA VAL A 43 18.83 -4.85 4.63
C VAL A 43 18.19 -3.87 5.60
N GLU A 44 18.99 -3.04 6.26
CA GLU A 44 18.54 -2.06 7.25
C GLU A 44 17.60 -1.01 6.63
N ILE A 45 17.95 -0.50 5.46
CA ILE A 45 17.14 0.49 4.74
C ILE A 45 15.79 -0.13 4.36
N THR A 46 15.80 -1.37 3.85
CA THR A 46 14.58 -2.07 3.48
C THR A 46 13.69 -2.34 4.70
N TYR A 47 14.27 -2.73 5.84
CA TYR A 47 13.52 -2.94 7.08
C TYR A 47 12.88 -1.65 7.58
N ASN A 48 13.66 -0.58 7.69
CA ASN A 48 13.19 0.72 8.15
C ASN A 48 12.07 1.28 7.27
N GLU A 49 12.17 1.13 5.95
CA GLU A 49 11.12 1.59 5.02
C GLU A 49 9.85 0.72 5.09
N VAL A 50 9.97 -0.58 5.35
CA VAL A 50 8.80 -1.45 5.58
C VAL A 50 8.10 -1.05 6.87
N GLU A 51 8.85 -0.94 7.98
CA GLU A 51 8.32 -0.57 9.28
C GLU A 51 7.65 0.81 9.26
N LYS A 52 8.30 1.79 8.62
CA LYS A 52 7.74 3.14 8.45
C LYS A 52 6.40 3.11 7.71
N VAL A 53 6.31 2.39 6.59
CA VAL A 53 5.08 2.30 5.81
C VAL A 53 3.98 1.56 6.58
N GLU A 54 4.32 0.49 7.31
CA GLU A 54 3.33 -0.21 8.16
C GLU A 54 2.79 0.68 9.26
N LYS A 55 3.65 1.48 9.89
CA LYS A 55 3.24 2.47 10.88
C LYS A 55 2.31 3.51 10.27
N GLU A 56 2.66 4.08 9.12
CA GLU A 56 1.80 5.03 8.39
C GLU A 56 0.43 4.41 8.06
N ILE A 57 0.40 3.14 7.62
CA ILE A 57 -0.84 2.37 7.39
C ILE A 57 -1.67 2.23 8.65
N SER A 58 -1.04 1.98 9.80
CA SER A 58 -1.75 1.82 11.08
C SER A 58 -2.34 3.14 11.61
N GLU A 59 -1.68 4.27 11.33
CA GLU A 59 -2.07 5.61 11.77
C GLU A 59 -3.04 6.31 10.82
N LEU A 60 -3.34 5.70 9.67
CA LEU A 60 -4.21 6.25 8.63
C LEU A 60 -5.65 6.45 9.15
N LYS A 61 -6.04 7.73 9.22
CA LYS A 61 -7.38 8.11 9.67
C LYS A 61 -8.40 7.96 8.55
N PRO A 62 -9.64 7.52 8.84
CA PRO A 62 -10.73 7.55 7.88
C PRO A 62 -10.95 8.95 7.31
N LEU A 63 -11.16 9.03 6.00
CA LEU A 63 -11.47 10.28 5.33
C LEU A 63 -12.97 10.53 5.37
N LYS A 64 -13.37 11.64 5.99
CA LYS A 64 -14.76 12.11 6.01
C LYS A 64 -14.95 13.18 4.94
N LEU A 65 -15.78 12.89 3.96
CA LEU A 65 -16.16 13.82 2.90
C LEU A 65 -17.61 14.24 3.07
N ASN A 66 -17.91 15.52 2.81
CA ASN A 66 -19.29 15.98 2.68
C ASN A 66 -19.59 16.16 1.19
N ILE A 67 -20.40 15.28 0.62
CA ILE A 67 -20.79 15.33 -0.80
C ILE A 67 -22.30 15.51 -0.86
N ASN A 68 -22.77 16.62 -1.42
CA ASN A 68 -24.19 16.93 -1.60
C ASN A 68 -25.01 16.75 -0.30
N ASN A 69 -24.53 17.35 0.80
CA ASN A 69 -25.10 17.26 2.16
C ASN A 69 -25.12 15.85 2.78
N ASN A 70 -24.42 14.88 2.19
CA ASN A 70 -24.22 13.56 2.78
C ASN A 70 -22.80 13.42 3.30
N VAL A 71 -22.68 13.02 4.57
CA VAL A 71 -21.38 12.67 5.17
C VAL A 71 -21.02 11.26 4.75
N VAL A 72 -19.94 11.15 3.97
CA VAL A 72 -19.35 9.90 3.49
C VAL A 72 -18.07 9.63 4.27
N SER A 73 -17.96 8.45 4.86
CA SER A 73 -16.75 7.96 5.52
C SER A 73 -16.05 6.93 4.65
N ILE A 74 -14.77 7.16 4.37
CA ILE A 74 -13.91 6.26 3.61
C ILE A 74 -12.90 5.63 4.57
N ASN A 75 -12.96 4.31 4.70
CA ASN A 75 -11.97 3.53 5.43
C ASN A 75 -10.97 2.91 4.44
N TYR A 76 -9.72 2.79 4.87
CA TYR A 76 -8.63 2.30 4.04
C TYR A 76 -8.19 0.92 4.53
N THR A 77 -7.97 0.00 3.59
CA THR A 77 -7.26 -1.26 3.85
C THR A 77 -6.13 -1.36 2.83
N MET A 78 -4.90 -1.23 3.31
CA MET A 78 -3.70 -1.26 2.48
C MET A 78 -2.90 -2.52 2.76
N VAL A 79 -2.52 -3.22 1.70
CA VAL A 79 -1.71 -4.46 1.78
C VAL A 79 -0.51 -4.34 0.85
N MET A 80 0.68 -4.55 1.40
CA MET A 80 1.90 -4.65 0.61
C MET A 80 1.95 -6.04 -0.04
N SER A 81 1.38 -6.14 -1.24
CA SER A 81 1.21 -7.41 -1.98
C SER A 81 2.28 -7.64 -3.04
N ILE A 82 2.97 -6.58 -3.48
CA ILE A 82 4.05 -6.66 -4.46
C ILE A 82 5.35 -6.38 -3.71
N ILE A 83 5.90 -7.45 -3.13
CA ILE A 83 7.19 -7.48 -2.44
C ILE A 83 8.01 -8.61 -3.07
N ASP A 84 9.27 -8.35 -3.42
CA ASP A 84 10.17 -9.38 -3.94
C ASP A 84 10.50 -10.43 -2.88
N GLY A 85 10.68 -11.69 -3.31
CA GLY A 85 11.05 -12.79 -2.41
C GLY A 85 12.34 -12.51 -1.63
N LYS A 86 13.30 -11.81 -2.24
CA LYS A 86 14.53 -11.35 -1.56
C LYS A 86 14.23 -10.43 -0.38
N VAL A 87 13.29 -9.50 -0.54
CA VAL A 87 12.89 -8.58 0.54
C VAL A 87 12.17 -9.35 1.64
N ILE A 88 11.28 -10.28 1.31
CA ILE A 88 10.60 -11.13 2.30
C ILE A 88 11.61 -11.97 3.09
N ASN A 89 12.56 -12.62 2.41
CA ASN A 89 13.63 -13.39 3.06
C ASN A 89 14.48 -12.52 4.00
N THR A 90 14.77 -11.30 3.57
CA THR A 90 15.49 -10.31 4.37
C THR A 90 14.71 -9.92 5.63
N LEU A 91 13.39 -9.76 5.53
CA LEU A 91 12.51 -9.41 6.67
C LEU A 91 12.33 -10.57 7.64
N ILE A 92 12.25 -11.81 7.15
CA ILE A 92 12.08 -13.02 7.98
C ILE A 92 13.40 -13.45 8.62
N GLY A 93 14.54 -12.92 8.15
CA GLY A 93 15.87 -13.34 8.59
C GLY A 93 16.27 -14.73 8.06
N SER A 94 15.52 -15.27 7.09
CA SER A 94 15.83 -16.54 6.46
C SER A 94 16.82 -16.32 5.31
N SER A 95 18.05 -16.81 5.48
CA SER A 95 19.06 -16.88 4.41
C SER A 95 18.68 -17.98 3.41
N SER A 96 17.93 -17.64 2.36
CA SER A 96 17.89 -18.50 1.16
C SER A 96 19.05 -18.13 0.25
N GLN A 97 19.88 -19.12 -0.06
CA GLN A 97 21.06 -19.08 -0.94
C GLN A 97 20.80 -18.44 -2.31
#